data_AF-A0AAD8YX50-F1
#
_entry.id   AF-A0AAD8YX50-F1
#
_cell.length_a   1.000
_cell.length_b   1.000
_cell.length_c   1.000
_cell.angle_alpha   90.00
_cell.angle_beta   90.00
_cell.angle_gamma   90.00
#
_symmetry.space_group_name_H-M   'P 1'
#
loop_
_entity.id
_entity.type
_entity.pdbx_description
1 polymer ?
#
loop_
_entity_poly.entity_id
_entity_poly.type
_entity_poly.pdbx_seq_one_letter_code
_entity_poly.pdbx_strand_id
1 'polypeptide(L)'
;TGTFDADQSNPGFLSLSPYPSAFLNNSSKNYFLTFAGFLSALPCPSSTKNNFKVGKDGQCSTANCNGVLPVGAVTRFKYLLVDAANTKLLAETQWSDSIALYTPKTPGTGDGFAGRSGAMVVITAILSTAIGLLLLLLLIGCLLVTCSSGKTKEQISTFRESFRIPRYDTHNLKNPSPYDNLAYERDTKYTTDATLPKTAAMTVVVVPSDADNIKMQNI
;
A
#
# COMPACT_ATOMS: atom_id res chain seq x y z
N THR A 1 39.46 -6.18 -21.71
CA THR A 1 39.58 -7.42 -20.91
C THR A 1 38.68 -7.46 -19.68
N GLY A 2 37.83 -6.45 -19.43
CA GLY A 2 36.95 -6.43 -18.25
C GLY A 2 35.48 -6.76 -18.50
N THR A 3 35.10 -7.07 -19.75
CA THR A 3 33.73 -7.28 -20.22
C THR A 3 33.35 -8.76 -20.18
N PHE A 4 32.06 -9.05 -19.99
CA PHE A 4 31.55 -10.43 -19.97
C PHE A 4 31.97 -11.23 -21.21
N ASP A 5 31.84 -10.65 -22.41
CA ASP A 5 32.15 -11.35 -23.67
C ASP A 5 33.63 -11.78 -23.77
N ALA A 6 34.54 -11.13 -23.01
CA ALA A 6 35.94 -11.51 -22.96
C ALA A 6 36.21 -12.67 -21.96
N ASP A 7 35.34 -12.83 -20.97
CA ASP A 7 35.51 -13.79 -19.86
C ASP A 7 34.59 -15.02 -19.98
N GLN A 8 33.57 -14.97 -20.85
CA GLN A 8 32.55 -16.03 -20.97
C GLN A 8 33.10 -17.41 -21.37
N SER A 9 34.28 -17.45 -22.01
CA SER A 9 34.95 -18.70 -22.37
C SER A 9 35.71 -19.32 -21.19
N ASN A 10 35.86 -18.62 -20.07
CA ASN A 10 36.51 -19.15 -18.88
C ASN A 10 35.53 -20.07 -18.12
N PRO A 11 35.92 -21.31 -17.76
CA PRO A 11 35.06 -22.22 -17.01
C PRO A 11 34.61 -21.66 -15.64
N GLY A 12 35.33 -20.68 -15.08
CA GLY A 12 34.96 -19.98 -13.84
C GLY A 12 34.19 -18.69 -14.04
N PHE A 13 33.61 -18.38 -15.21
CA PHE A 13 33.02 -17.06 -15.49
C PHE A 13 31.96 -16.59 -14.48
N LEU A 14 31.27 -17.53 -13.82
CA LEU A 14 30.30 -17.25 -12.74
C LEU A 14 30.94 -16.68 -11.46
N SER A 15 32.22 -16.93 -11.23
CA SER A 15 32.96 -16.37 -10.08
C SER A 15 33.82 -15.16 -10.46
N LEU A 16 33.99 -14.90 -11.76
CA LEU A 16 34.82 -13.80 -12.28
C LEU A 16 34.19 -12.42 -12.15
N SER A 17 32.93 -12.32 -11.71
CA SER A 17 32.32 -11.03 -11.41
C SER A 17 31.58 -10.99 -10.07
N PRO A 18 32.27 -10.53 -9.01
CA PRO A 18 31.63 -10.23 -7.76
C PRO A 18 31.01 -8.82 -7.79
N TYR A 19 29.70 -8.75 -7.54
CA TYR A 19 29.10 -7.55 -6.95
C TYR A 19 29.59 -7.44 -5.48
N PRO A 20 29.87 -6.24 -4.94
CA PRO A 20 29.75 -4.90 -5.54
C PRO A 20 31.01 -4.41 -6.27
N SER A 21 32.09 -5.18 -6.30
CA SER A 21 33.37 -4.70 -6.82
C SER A 21 33.40 -4.51 -8.33
N ALA A 22 32.46 -5.11 -9.07
CA ALA A 22 32.28 -4.97 -10.52
C ALA A 22 32.16 -3.52 -11.03
N PHE A 23 31.83 -2.54 -10.18
CA PHE A 23 31.62 -1.15 -10.59
C PHE A 23 32.50 -0.13 -9.85
N LEU A 24 33.50 -0.61 -9.11
CA LEU A 24 34.45 0.29 -8.45
C LEU A 24 35.46 0.83 -9.47
N ASN A 25 35.94 2.06 -9.25
CA ASN A 25 36.88 2.74 -10.14
C ASN A 25 38.19 1.96 -10.40
N ASN A 26 38.58 1.09 -9.46
CA ASN A 26 39.78 0.25 -9.57
C ASN A 26 39.46 -1.20 -9.97
N SER A 27 38.25 -1.47 -10.45
CA SER A 27 37.85 -2.81 -10.87
C SER A 27 38.42 -3.15 -12.23
N SER A 28 38.93 -4.38 -12.38
CA SER A 28 39.27 -4.94 -13.67
C SER A 28 38.06 -5.44 -14.44
N LYS A 29 36.86 -5.42 -13.82
CA LYS A 29 35.59 -5.88 -14.37
C LYS A 29 34.59 -4.72 -14.47
N ASN A 30 33.67 -4.80 -15.42
CA ASN A 30 32.61 -3.80 -15.63
C ASN A 30 31.22 -4.42 -15.86
N TYR A 31 31.05 -5.69 -15.50
CA TYR A 31 29.79 -6.43 -15.56
C TYR A 31 29.62 -7.21 -14.28
N PHE A 32 28.41 -7.63 -13.93
CA PHE A 32 28.13 -8.66 -12.92
C PHE A 32 27.00 -9.56 -13.39
N LEU A 33 26.92 -10.74 -12.78
CA LEU A 33 25.88 -11.70 -13.06
C LEU A 33 24.89 -11.71 -11.90
N THR A 34 23.65 -12.06 -12.19
CA THR A 34 22.64 -12.26 -11.15
C THR A 34 21.74 -13.42 -11.50
N PHE A 35 21.35 -14.18 -10.48
CA PHE A 35 20.47 -15.32 -10.68
C PHE A 35 19.02 -14.84 -10.89
N ALA A 36 18.51 -15.04 -12.10
CA ALA A 36 17.13 -14.68 -12.44
C ALA A 36 16.10 -15.73 -12.00
N GLY A 37 16.50 -17.01 -11.92
CA GLY A 37 15.62 -18.12 -11.58
C GLY A 37 15.97 -19.41 -12.33
N PHE A 38 15.28 -20.49 -11.98
CA PHE A 38 15.34 -21.74 -12.73
C PHE A 38 14.48 -21.65 -14.00
N LEU A 39 14.87 -22.38 -15.05
CA LEU A 39 14.10 -22.45 -16.28
C LEU A 39 12.66 -22.95 -16.06
N SER A 40 12.45 -23.86 -15.10
CA SER A 40 11.12 -24.34 -14.70
C SER A 40 10.21 -23.25 -14.11
N ALA A 41 10.79 -22.17 -13.57
CA ALA A 41 10.04 -21.03 -13.04
C ALA A 41 9.79 -19.93 -14.10
N LEU A 42 10.33 -20.09 -15.31
CA LEU A 42 10.19 -19.18 -16.45
C LEU A 42 9.51 -19.92 -17.61
N PRO A 43 8.24 -20.34 -17.47
CA PRO A 43 7.55 -21.10 -18.50
C PRO A 43 7.30 -20.23 -19.74
N CYS A 44 7.61 -20.78 -20.92
CA CYS A 44 7.21 -20.22 -22.21
C CYS A 44 6.04 -21.03 -22.78
N PRO A 45 4.92 -20.42 -23.21
CA PRO A 45 4.61 -18.99 -23.16
C PRO A 45 4.11 -18.53 -21.78
N SER A 46 4.59 -17.39 -21.29
CA SER A 46 4.16 -16.85 -20.00
C SER A 46 2.87 -16.05 -20.15
N SER A 47 1.77 -16.52 -19.56
CA SER A 47 0.49 -15.80 -19.51
C SER A 47 0.56 -14.54 -18.62
N THR A 48 1.53 -14.49 -17.70
CA THR A 48 1.83 -13.36 -16.84
C THR A 48 3.21 -12.79 -17.16
N LYS A 49 3.33 -11.48 -17.38
CA LYS A 49 4.63 -10.83 -17.56
C LYS A 49 5.38 -10.76 -16.22
N ASN A 50 6.06 -11.84 -15.86
CA ASN A 50 6.96 -11.85 -14.70
C ASN A 50 8.23 -11.09 -15.06
N ASN A 51 8.23 -9.78 -14.80
CA ASN A 51 9.39 -8.93 -15.06
C ASN A 51 10.45 -9.16 -13.97
N PHE A 52 11.66 -9.57 -14.38
CA PHE A 52 12.82 -9.56 -13.50
C PHE A 52 13.31 -8.12 -13.30
N LYS A 53 13.27 -7.63 -12.06
CA LYS A 53 13.74 -6.28 -11.72
C LYS A 53 15.22 -6.33 -11.37
N VAL A 54 16.07 -5.77 -12.23
CA VAL A 54 17.51 -5.67 -11.97
C VAL A 54 17.80 -4.60 -10.92
N GLY A 55 18.78 -4.82 -10.05
CA GLY A 55 19.20 -3.90 -9.00
C GLY A 55 18.24 -3.77 -7.84
N LYS A 56 17.41 -4.80 -7.59
CA LYS A 56 16.39 -4.78 -6.52
C LYS A 56 16.99 -4.96 -5.13
N ASP A 57 18.15 -5.62 -5.02
CA ASP A 57 18.70 -6.03 -3.73
C ASP A 57 19.68 -4.96 -3.22
N GLY A 58 19.13 -4.01 -2.45
CA GLY A 58 19.88 -2.87 -1.90
C GLY A 58 20.97 -3.23 -0.87
N GLN A 59 20.78 -4.32 -0.14
CA GLN A 59 21.69 -4.79 0.91
C GLN A 59 22.34 -6.09 0.46
N CYS A 60 23.18 -6.01 -0.58
CA CYS A 60 23.84 -7.19 -1.09
C CYS A 60 25.36 -7.12 -1.15
N SER A 61 25.98 -8.18 -0.66
CA SER A 61 27.44 -8.32 -0.51
C SER A 61 27.98 -9.65 -1.06
N THR A 62 27.12 -10.52 -1.59
CA THR A 62 27.51 -11.81 -2.14
C THR A 62 27.82 -11.72 -3.64
N ALA A 63 28.68 -12.62 -4.10
CA ALA A 63 28.88 -12.83 -5.53
C ALA A 63 27.54 -13.25 -6.18
N ASN A 64 27.29 -12.74 -7.39
CA ASN A 64 26.10 -13.00 -8.18
C ASN A 64 24.76 -12.47 -7.63
N CYS A 65 24.82 -11.50 -6.72
CA CYS A 65 23.62 -10.87 -6.21
C CYS A 65 23.01 -9.82 -7.17
N ASN A 66 21.71 -9.59 -7.07
CA ASN A 66 21.00 -8.54 -7.82
C ASN A 66 21.20 -7.14 -7.20
N GLY A 67 22.46 -6.76 -7.00
CA GLY A 67 22.87 -5.54 -6.32
C GLY A 67 22.58 -4.25 -7.08
N VAL A 68 22.58 -3.13 -6.35
CA VAL A 68 22.29 -1.79 -6.87
C VAL A 68 23.18 -1.42 -8.05
N LEU A 69 22.55 -0.95 -9.13
CA LEU A 69 23.28 -0.48 -10.31
C LEU A 69 23.91 0.90 -10.07
N PRO A 70 25.06 1.19 -10.70
CA PRO A 70 25.73 2.48 -10.52
C PRO A 70 24.87 3.65 -10.98
N VAL A 71 24.79 4.68 -10.15
CA VAL A 71 24.01 5.89 -10.43
C VAL A 71 24.54 6.60 -11.67
N GLY A 72 23.64 6.96 -12.60
CA GLY A 72 23.98 7.70 -13.82
C GLY A 72 24.76 6.89 -14.86
N ALA A 73 24.94 5.58 -14.67
CA ALA A 73 25.63 4.74 -15.64
C ALA A 73 24.70 4.33 -16.81
N VAL A 74 25.33 3.97 -17.93
CA VAL A 74 24.68 3.31 -19.05
C VAL A 74 24.97 1.82 -18.97
N THR A 75 23.93 0.99 -18.90
CA THR A 75 24.03 -0.46 -18.71
C THR A 75 23.34 -1.22 -19.85
N ARG A 76 23.74 -2.47 -20.04
CA ARG A 76 23.14 -3.41 -21.00
C ARG A 76 22.96 -4.75 -20.31
N PHE A 77 21.93 -5.49 -20.72
CA PHE A 77 21.58 -6.77 -20.12
C PHE A 77 21.50 -7.86 -21.17
N LYS A 78 21.84 -9.09 -20.80
CA LYS A 78 21.54 -10.28 -21.58
C LYS A 78 21.24 -11.43 -20.62
N TYR A 79 20.47 -12.40 -21.09
CA TYR A 79 20.18 -13.61 -20.32
C TYR A 79 21.15 -14.71 -20.70
N LEU A 80 21.55 -15.47 -19.70
CA LEU A 80 22.43 -16.62 -19.82
C LEU A 80 21.71 -17.85 -19.29
N LEU A 81 21.68 -18.91 -20.07
CA LEU A 81 21.26 -20.22 -19.62
C LEU A 81 22.50 -21.02 -19.24
N VAL A 82 22.59 -21.41 -17.98
CA VAL A 82 23.74 -22.10 -17.41
C VAL A 82 23.29 -23.44 -16.85
N ASP A 83 24.07 -24.49 -17.13
CA ASP A 83 23.87 -25.79 -16.53
C ASP A 83 24.20 -25.74 -15.03
N ALA A 84 23.24 -26.08 -14.19
CA ALA A 84 23.41 -26.07 -12.73
C ALA A 84 24.43 -27.12 -12.24
N ALA A 85 24.62 -28.22 -12.96
CA ALA A 85 25.54 -29.29 -12.57
C ALA A 85 26.99 -28.98 -12.96
N ASN A 86 27.18 -28.46 -14.17
CA ASN A 86 28.50 -28.29 -14.77
C ASN A 86 28.96 -26.83 -14.86
N THR A 87 28.13 -25.87 -14.43
CA THR A 87 28.39 -24.41 -14.50
C THR A 87 28.73 -23.91 -15.90
N LYS A 88 28.34 -24.66 -16.94
CA LYS A 88 28.65 -24.37 -18.33
C LYS A 88 27.56 -23.50 -18.94
N LEU A 89 27.97 -22.50 -19.72
CA LEU A 89 27.04 -21.72 -20.55
C LEU A 89 26.46 -22.61 -21.65
N LEU A 90 25.13 -22.74 -21.67
CA LEU A 90 24.37 -23.53 -22.65
C LEU A 90 23.82 -22.64 -23.76
N ALA A 91 23.31 -21.46 -23.42
CA ALA A 91 22.77 -20.50 -24.37
C ALA A 91 22.84 -19.08 -23.82
N GLU A 92 22.79 -18.10 -24.70
CA GLU A 92 22.73 -16.68 -24.35
C GLU A 92 21.80 -15.92 -25.30
N THR A 93 21.25 -14.81 -24.82
CA THR A 93 20.52 -13.87 -25.67
C THR A 93 21.46 -12.81 -26.23
N GLN A 94 20.99 -12.08 -27.25
CA GLN A 94 21.62 -10.83 -27.65
C GLN A 94 21.60 -9.83 -26.49
N TRP A 95 22.56 -8.91 -26.49
CA TRP A 95 22.55 -7.76 -25.60
C TRP A 95 21.33 -6.89 -25.85
N SER A 96 20.72 -6.40 -24.78
CA SER A 96 19.71 -5.35 -24.84
C SER A 96 20.29 -4.08 -25.46
N ASP A 97 19.38 -3.17 -25.80
CA ASP A 97 19.72 -1.77 -26.07
C ASP A 97 20.41 -1.14 -24.84
N SER A 98 21.14 -0.07 -25.08
CA SER A 98 21.78 0.71 -24.01
C SER A 98 20.75 1.42 -23.16
N ILE A 99 20.84 1.24 -21.85
CA ILE A 99 19.89 1.77 -20.88
C ILE A 99 20.59 2.75 -19.97
N ALA A 100 20.20 4.03 -20.05
CA ALA A 100 20.67 5.08 -19.16
C ALA A 100 19.92 5.01 -17.82
N LEU A 101 20.66 4.88 -16.73
CA LEU A 101 20.09 4.87 -15.38
C LEU A 101 19.84 6.29 -14.90
N TYR A 102 18.69 6.51 -14.28
CA TYR A 102 18.36 7.79 -13.70
C TYR A 102 19.32 8.13 -12.56
N THR A 103 19.84 9.35 -12.58
CA THR A 103 20.49 9.92 -11.40
C THR A 103 19.40 10.32 -10.42
N PRO A 104 19.33 9.72 -9.21
CA PRO A 104 18.43 10.22 -8.18
C PRO A 104 18.73 11.70 -7.99
N LYS A 105 17.75 12.55 -8.25
CA LYS A 105 17.85 13.93 -7.85
C LYS A 105 17.91 13.90 -6.33
N THR A 106 18.99 14.41 -5.75
CA THR A 106 19.03 14.67 -4.32
C THR A 106 17.72 15.38 -4.00
N PRO A 107 16.91 14.91 -3.03
CA PRO A 107 15.77 15.67 -2.57
C PRO A 107 16.37 16.94 -1.98
N GLY A 108 16.59 17.94 -2.84
CA GLY A 108 17.34 19.13 -2.51
C GLY A 108 16.54 19.80 -1.45
N THR A 109 17.05 19.77 -0.21
CA THR A 109 16.43 20.16 1.05
C THR A 109 15.00 20.59 0.82
N GLY A 110 14.18 19.59 0.48
CA GLY A 110 12.86 19.86 -0.03
C GLY A 110 12.15 20.32 1.22
N ASP A 111 11.99 21.62 1.35
CA ASP A 111 11.24 22.25 2.41
C ASP A 111 9.82 21.66 2.31
N GLY A 112 9.61 20.48 2.90
CA GLY A 112 8.31 19.80 2.98
C GLY A 112 7.28 20.64 3.75
N PHE A 113 7.70 21.83 4.20
CA PHE A 113 6.95 22.84 4.90
C PHE A 113 6.96 24.22 4.22
N ALA A 114 7.65 24.44 3.09
CA ALA A 114 7.70 25.76 2.41
C ALA A 114 6.36 26.24 1.82
N GLY A 115 5.29 25.45 1.94
CA GLY A 115 3.95 25.84 1.49
C GLY A 115 3.04 26.44 2.55
N ARG A 116 3.40 26.37 3.85
CA ARG A 116 2.59 26.97 4.91
C ARG A 116 3.32 28.21 5.41
N SER A 117 2.82 29.39 5.04
CA SER A 117 3.21 30.63 5.71
C SER A 117 3.08 30.40 7.21
N GLY A 118 4.18 30.51 7.97
CA GLY A 118 4.18 30.28 9.42
C GLY A 118 3.10 31.11 10.12
N ALA A 119 2.77 32.28 9.56
CA ALA A 119 1.66 33.12 9.99
C ALA A 119 0.30 32.39 9.96
N MET A 120 0.02 31.58 8.94
CA MET A 120 -1.24 30.85 8.83
C MET A 120 -1.39 29.83 9.97
N VAL A 121 -0.31 29.10 10.30
CA VAL A 121 -0.31 28.13 11.40
C VAL A 121 -0.54 28.84 12.72
N VAL A 122 0.16 29.95 12.97
CA VAL A 122 0.01 30.75 14.20
C VAL A 122 -1.41 31.31 14.32
N ILE A 123 -1.97 31.87 13.25
CA ILE A 123 -3.34 32.39 13.24
C ILE A 123 -4.34 31.27 13.52
N THR A 124 -4.22 30.11 12.86
CA THR A 124 -5.13 28.98 13.12
C THR A 124 -5.03 28.45 14.55
N ALA A 125 -3.82 28.43 15.13
CA ALA A 125 -3.63 28.02 16.52
C ALA A 125 -4.29 29.01 17.49
N ILE A 126 -4.10 30.32 17.30
CA ILE A 126 -4.72 31.36 18.15
C ILE A 126 -6.26 31.33 18.04
N LEU A 127 -6.79 31.23 16.82
CA LEU A 127 -8.25 31.16 16.62
C LEU A 127 -8.82 29.89 17.24
N SER A 128 -8.14 28.75 17.09
CA SER A 128 -8.57 27.48 17.68
C SER A 128 -8.58 27.52 19.21
N THR A 129 -7.56 28.12 19.84
CA THR A 129 -7.51 28.24 21.30
C THR A 129 -8.56 29.23 21.82
N ALA A 130 -8.74 30.37 21.15
CA ALA A 130 -9.75 31.36 21.51
C ALA A 130 -11.18 30.79 21.45
N ILE A 131 -11.52 30.06 20.38
CA ILE A 131 -12.82 29.39 20.26
C ILE A 131 -13.00 28.34 21.36
N GLY A 132 -11.98 27.54 21.64
CA GLY A 132 -12.02 26.55 22.71
C GLY A 132 -12.28 27.16 24.09
N LEU A 133 -11.62 28.29 24.41
CA LEU A 133 -11.83 29.02 25.66
C LEU A 133 -13.24 29.63 25.73
N LEU A 134 -13.75 30.18 24.64
CA LEU A 134 -15.10 30.74 24.59
C LEU A 134 -16.15 29.65 24.84
N LEU A 135 -16.01 28.49 24.18
CA LEU A 135 -16.89 27.34 24.39
C LEU A 135 -16.81 26.83 25.84
N LEU A 136 -15.62 26.76 26.42
CA LEU A 136 -15.43 26.36 27.81
C LEU A 136 -16.15 27.32 28.79
N LEU A 137 -15.99 28.63 28.59
CA LEU A 137 -16.68 29.63 29.42
C LEU A 137 -18.18 29.57 29.25
N LEU A 138 -18.68 29.35 28.03
CA LEU A 138 -20.10 29.15 27.77
C LEU A 138 -20.63 27.92 28.52
N LEU A 139 -19.90 26.80 28.47
CA LEU A 139 -20.28 25.59 29.20
C LEU A 139 -20.29 25.80 30.71
N ILE A 140 -19.28 26.48 31.27
CA ILE A 140 -19.24 26.84 32.69
C ILE A 140 -20.43 27.74 33.03
N GLY A 141 -20.72 28.74 32.20
CA GLY A 141 -21.89 29.61 32.35
C GLY A 141 -23.21 28.84 32.36
N CYS A 142 -23.41 27.95 31.37
CA CYS A 142 -24.58 27.07 31.33
C CYS A 142 -24.69 26.21 32.59
N LEU A 143 -23.60 25.58 33.03
CA LEU A 143 -23.57 24.78 34.25
C LEU A 143 -23.91 25.61 35.49
N LEU A 144 -23.40 26.84 35.60
CA LEU A 144 -23.72 27.74 36.71
C LEU A 144 -25.18 28.19 36.67
N VAL A 145 -25.75 28.50 35.51
CA VAL A 145 -27.18 28.85 35.37
C VAL A 145 -28.07 27.65 35.69
N THR A 146 -27.76 26.46 35.21
CA THR A 146 -28.54 25.24 35.51
C THR A 146 -28.40 24.82 36.98
N CYS A 147 -27.21 24.97 37.57
CA CYS A 147 -26.98 24.64 38.98
C CYS A 147 -27.53 25.70 39.94
N SER A 148 -27.59 26.98 39.55
CA SER A 148 -28.20 28.05 40.34
C SER A 148 -29.73 28.07 40.23
N SER A 149 -30.28 27.59 39.11
CA SER A 149 -31.73 27.33 38.96
C SER A 149 -32.22 26.21 39.90
N GLY A 150 -31.32 25.40 40.47
CA GLY A 150 -31.61 24.41 41.51
C GLY A 150 -31.65 24.95 42.94
N LYS A 151 -31.46 26.26 43.17
CA LYS A 151 -31.51 26.88 44.51
C LYS A 151 -32.69 27.80 44.76
N THR A 152 -33.65 27.87 43.85
CA THR A 152 -34.99 28.32 44.21
C THR A 152 -35.71 27.14 44.83
N LYS A 153 -35.82 27.11 46.17
CA LYS A 153 -36.85 26.32 46.84
C LYS A 153 -38.21 26.94 46.52
N GLU A 154 -38.73 26.70 45.33
CA GLU A 154 -40.17 26.70 45.13
C GLU A 154 -40.65 25.27 45.09
N GLN A 155 -41.75 25.02 45.81
CA GLN A 155 -42.37 23.73 45.91
C GLN A 155 -42.49 23.08 44.54
N ILE A 156 -42.09 21.81 44.48
CA ILE A 156 -42.65 20.87 43.53
C ILE A 156 -44.12 20.70 43.90
N SER A 157 -44.94 21.63 43.43
CA SER A 157 -46.38 21.48 43.33
C SER A 157 -46.69 21.39 41.85
N THR A 158 -46.81 20.14 41.39
CA THR A 158 -47.61 19.77 40.20
C THR A 158 -47.28 20.52 38.91
N PHE A 159 -46.09 20.26 38.36
CA PHE A 159 -45.92 20.26 36.90
C PHE A 159 -45.56 18.84 36.44
N ARG A 160 -46.45 17.86 36.77
CA ARG A 160 -46.73 16.84 35.76
C ARG A 160 -47.47 17.58 34.67
N GLU A 161 -46.72 18.13 33.72
CA GLU A 161 -47.24 18.24 32.37
C GLU A 161 -47.61 16.80 31.99
N SER A 162 -48.89 16.49 32.18
CA SER A 162 -49.50 15.33 31.56
C SER A 162 -49.18 15.51 30.08
N PHE A 163 -48.23 14.72 29.58
CA PHE A 163 -48.15 14.42 28.17
C PHE A 163 -49.52 13.86 27.82
N ARG A 164 -50.43 14.76 27.41
CA ARG A 164 -51.77 14.43 26.97
C ARG A 164 -51.58 13.80 25.61
N ILE A 165 -51.29 12.50 25.63
CA ILE A 165 -51.51 11.65 24.46
C ILE A 165 -52.98 11.87 24.10
N PRO A 166 -53.31 12.39 22.91
CA PRO A 166 -54.69 12.51 22.48
C PRO A 166 -55.29 11.10 22.51
N ARG A 167 -56.18 10.83 23.46
CA ARG A 167 -56.98 9.61 23.39
C ARG A 167 -58.05 9.86 22.36
N TYR A 168 -57.93 9.17 21.23
CA TYR A 168 -59.04 9.07 20.29
C TYR A 168 -60.16 8.27 20.97
N ASP A 169 -61.27 8.95 21.23
CA ASP A 169 -62.48 8.33 21.77
C ASP A 169 -63.19 7.57 20.64
N THR A 170 -62.96 6.27 20.58
CA THR A 170 -63.66 5.36 19.67
C THR A 170 -65.07 5.11 20.21
N HIS A 171 -65.95 6.11 20.04
CA HIS A 171 -67.34 6.13 20.48
C HIS A 171 -68.26 5.05 19.87
N ASN A 172 -67.70 4.07 19.14
CA ASN A 172 -68.44 2.96 18.52
C ASN A 172 -68.01 1.56 19.01
N LEU A 173 -67.14 1.46 20.02
CA LEU A 173 -66.75 0.17 20.60
C LEU A 173 -67.41 -0.04 21.96
N LYS A 174 -68.37 -0.96 22.03
CA LYS A 174 -68.96 -1.41 23.30
C LYS A 174 -67.95 -2.35 23.99
N ASN A 175 -67.34 -1.87 25.07
CA ASN A 175 -66.39 -2.58 25.95
C ASN A 175 -65.08 -3.04 25.28
N PRO A 176 -64.07 -2.14 25.10
CA PRO A 176 -62.74 -2.60 24.73
C PRO A 176 -62.09 -3.33 25.92
N SER A 177 -61.76 -4.62 25.74
CA SER A 177 -60.95 -5.37 26.69
C SER A 177 -59.51 -4.83 26.71
N PRO A 178 -58.78 -4.91 27.84
CA PRO A 178 -57.36 -4.56 27.87
C PRO A 178 -56.61 -5.47 26.91
N TYR A 179 -56.05 -4.91 25.84
CA TYR A 179 -55.16 -5.66 24.96
C TYR A 179 -53.73 -5.50 25.48
N ASP A 180 -53.19 -6.54 26.11
CA ASP A 180 -51.76 -6.64 26.41
C ASP A 180 -51.00 -7.05 25.15
N ASN A 181 -50.11 -6.17 24.68
CA ASN A 181 -49.35 -6.38 23.47
C ASN A 181 -48.08 -7.19 23.77
N LEU A 182 -48.12 -8.49 23.48
CA LEU A 182 -47.01 -9.44 23.68
C LEU A 182 -45.78 -9.16 22.81
N ALA A 183 -45.83 -8.18 21.88
CA ALA A 183 -44.72 -7.86 20.97
C ALA A 183 -43.47 -7.29 21.68
N TYR A 184 -43.53 -7.00 22.98
CA TYR A 184 -42.37 -6.60 23.78
C TYR A 184 -41.78 -7.74 24.63
N GLU A 185 -42.28 -8.97 24.50
CA GLU A 185 -41.71 -10.11 25.20
C GLU A 185 -40.78 -10.94 24.29
N ARG A 186 -39.47 -10.76 24.54
CA ARG A 186 -38.31 -11.58 24.12
C ARG A 186 -37.87 -11.54 22.64
N ASP A 187 -36.58 -11.26 22.43
CA ASP A 187 -35.64 -12.33 22.06
C ASP A 187 -34.17 -11.89 22.01
N THR A 188 -33.37 -12.45 22.93
CA THR A 188 -31.91 -12.63 22.81
C THR A 188 -31.65 -13.87 21.95
N LYS A 189 -31.23 -13.74 20.68
CA LYS A 189 -30.60 -14.85 19.93
C LYS A 189 -29.55 -14.38 18.93
N TYR A 190 -28.40 -15.03 19.00
CA TYR A 190 -27.21 -14.86 18.15
C TYR A 190 -27.48 -15.19 16.68
N THR A 191 -26.84 -14.44 15.78
CA THR A 191 -26.84 -14.70 14.33
C THR A 191 -25.72 -15.68 13.95
N THR A 192 -26.07 -16.75 13.26
CA THR A 192 -25.14 -17.64 12.54
C THR A 192 -25.56 -17.61 11.08
N ASP A 193 -24.83 -16.90 10.23
CA ASP A 193 -25.00 -17.06 8.79
C ASP A 193 -23.69 -16.87 8.02
N ALA A 194 -23.49 -17.80 7.08
CA ALA A 194 -22.31 -17.94 6.25
C ALA A 194 -22.40 -17.01 5.03
N THR A 195 -21.39 -16.18 4.83
CA THR A 195 -21.25 -15.34 3.63
C THR A 195 -20.15 -15.89 2.73
N LEU A 196 -20.51 -16.60 1.67
CA LEU A 196 -19.61 -16.84 0.53
C LEU A 196 -20.42 -17.14 -0.75
N PRO A 197 -20.22 -16.40 -1.87
CA PRO A 197 -20.68 -16.83 -3.18
C PRO A 197 -19.57 -17.54 -3.99
N LYS A 198 -20.02 -18.51 -4.80
CA LYS A 198 -19.24 -19.46 -5.62
C LYS A 198 -18.77 -18.88 -6.97
N THR A 199 -17.65 -19.47 -7.43
CA THR A 199 -16.92 -19.38 -8.71
C THR A 199 -17.76 -19.48 -10.00
N ALA A 200 -17.36 -18.72 -11.03
CA ALA A 200 -17.63 -19.03 -12.44
C ALA A 200 -16.33 -19.01 -13.25
N ALA A 201 -16.16 -20.00 -14.14
CA ALA A 201 -14.99 -20.19 -15.00
C ALA A 201 -15.14 -19.44 -16.35
N MET A 202 -14.02 -18.98 -16.92
CA MET A 202 -13.95 -18.42 -18.28
C MET A 202 -12.82 -19.07 -19.09
N THR A 203 -13.12 -19.37 -20.35
CA THR A 203 -12.29 -20.11 -21.31
C THR A 203 -11.63 -19.18 -22.34
N VAL A 204 -10.30 -19.25 -22.40
CA VAL A 204 -9.30 -19.18 -23.50
C VAL A 204 -9.60 -18.45 -24.82
N VAL A 205 -8.67 -17.58 -25.24
CA VAL A 205 -8.18 -17.49 -26.64
C VAL A 205 -6.66 -17.25 -26.62
N VAL A 206 -5.90 -18.05 -27.37
CA VAL A 206 -4.44 -17.91 -27.56
C VAL A 206 -4.17 -17.23 -28.89
N VAL A 207 -3.43 -16.13 -28.87
CA VAL A 207 -2.86 -15.47 -30.06
C VAL A 207 -1.35 -15.68 -30.02
N PRO A 208 -0.70 -16.15 -31.10
CA PRO A 208 0.75 -16.29 -31.14
C PRO A 208 1.39 -14.90 -31.27
N SER A 209 2.32 -14.57 -30.37
CA SER A 209 3.05 -13.29 -30.39
C SER A 209 4.52 -13.51 -30.73
N ASP A 210 4.97 -12.68 -31.66
CA ASP A 210 6.31 -12.55 -32.25
C ASP A 210 7.49 -12.38 -31.27
N ALA A 211 8.65 -12.79 -31.80
CA ALA A 211 10.04 -12.56 -31.43
C ALA A 211 10.38 -11.77 -30.15
N ASP A 212 11.21 -12.40 -29.31
CA ASP A 212 11.74 -11.92 -28.04
C ASP A 212 12.56 -10.62 -28.19
N ASN A 213 11.88 -9.48 -28.06
CA ASN A 213 12.52 -8.21 -27.78
C ASN A 213 12.49 -7.95 -26.26
N ILE A 214 13.66 -7.75 -25.65
CA ILE A 214 13.74 -7.34 -24.24
C ILE A 214 13.33 -5.87 -24.17
N LYS A 215 12.08 -5.60 -23.81
CA LYS A 215 11.56 -4.25 -23.61
C LYS A 215 11.37 -3.95 -22.12
N MET A 216 11.90 -2.83 -21.66
CA MET A 216 11.57 -2.31 -20.33
C MET A 216 10.14 -1.74 -20.32
N GLN A 217 9.47 -1.90 -19.18
CA GLN A 217 8.26 -1.17 -18.89
C GLN A 217 8.65 0.19 -18.31
N ASN A 218 8.20 1.28 -18.93
CA ASN A 218 8.26 2.60 -18.31
C ASN A 218 7.41 2.58 -17.03
N ILE A 219 8.00 2.99 -15.92
CA ILE A 219 7.31 3.23 -14.64
C ILE A 219 6.99 4.72 -14.57
#